data_AF-A0AAT9GG61-F1
#
_entry.id   AF-A0AAT9GG61-F1
#
_cell.length_a   1.000
_cell.length_b   1.000
_cell.length_c   1.000
_cell.angle_alpha   90.00
_cell.angle_beta   90.00
_cell.angle_gamma   90.00
#
_symmetry.space_group_name_H-M   'P 1'
#
loop_
_entity.id
_entity.type
_entity.pdbx_description
1 polymer ?
#
loop_
_entity_poly.entity_id
_entity_poly.type
_entity_poly.pdbx_seq_one_letter_code
_entity_poly.pdbx_strand_id
1 'polypeptide(L)'
;MTAVSVNGQSGFIENQRVFPRVAQAIRSKEDSLKKQFANAKLQWPAKDVYIRSFKYDSQLEVWVRNTSAEPYKLFKTYKICALSGTLGPKRMEGDYQVPEGFYYINEFNPKSMYHLSLGLNYPNASDLLLSDSIKPGSDIYIHGSCITVGCIPIQNDQIEELYVLASHARNQGQDFIPVHIYPVRFSNNRSQEYLDRNSKEDKEYQKFSTRLKEVYDYFEENKKLPLISVNKKGEYVIL
;
A
#
# COMPACT_ATOMS: atom_id res chain seq x y z
N MET A 1 -19.89 -19.18 43.68
CA MET A 1 -20.16 -18.87 42.26
C MET A 1 -19.44 -17.60 41.91
N THR A 2 -18.19 -17.70 41.49
CA THR A 2 -17.36 -16.56 41.06
C THR A 2 -17.53 -16.41 39.56
N ALA A 3 -18.29 -15.39 39.14
CA ALA A 3 -18.34 -14.99 37.75
C ALA A 3 -17.01 -14.33 37.39
N VAL A 4 -16.20 -15.03 36.59
CA VAL A 4 -15.04 -14.43 35.93
C VAL A 4 -15.59 -13.60 34.77
N SER A 5 -15.58 -12.30 34.93
CA SER A 5 -15.82 -11.33 33.86
C SER A 5 -14.71 -11.44 32.82
N VAL A 6 -14.98 -12.16 31.73
CA VAL A 6 -14.14 -12.18 30.53
C VAL A 6 -14.34 -10.84 29.82
N ASN A 7 -13.48 -9.87 30.12
CA ASN A 7 -13.36 -8.65 29.33
C ASN A 7 -12.72 -9.03 27.99
N GLY A 8 -13.54 -9.51 27.05
CA GLY A 8 -13.09 -9.91 25.72
C GLY A 8 -12.68 -8.67 24.94
N GLN A 9 -11.38 -8.47 24.74
CA GLN A 9 -10.91 -7.48 23.77
C GLN A 9 -11.50 -7.86 22.40
N SER A 10 -12.43 -7.04 21.92
CA SER A 10 -12.97 -7.16 20.57
C SER A 10 -11.82 -7.06 19.56
N GLY A 11 -11.78 -8.01 18.62
CA GLY A 11 -10.77 -8.02 17.56
C GLY A 11 -10.79 -6.72 16.75
N PHE A 12 -9.67 -6.38 16.11
CA PHE A 12 -9.53 -5.15 15.32
C PHE A 12 -10.71 -4.95 14.35
N ILE A 13 -11.15 -6.02 13.66
CA ILE A 13 -12.24 -5.92 12.70
C ILE A 13 -13.59 -5.58 13.36
N GLU A 14 -13.85 -6.06 14.57
CA GLU A 14 -15.08 -5.75 15.30
C GLU A 14 -15.10 -4.29 15.73
N ASN A 15 -13.94 -3.73 16.09
CA ASN A 15 -13.80 -2.30 16.36
C ASN A 15 -14.03 -1.45 15.09
N GLN A 16 -13.74 -1.98 13.90
CA GLN A 16 -14.03 -1.29 12.65
C GLN A 16 -15.52 -1.42 12.24
N ARG A 17 -16.20 -2.52 12.58
CA ARG A 17 -17.63 -2.73 12.27
C ARG A 17 -18.57 -1.70 12.88
N VAL A 18 -18.16 -0.96 13.90
CA VAL A 18 -18.99 0.11 14.50
C VAL A 18 -19.22 1.29 13.55
N PHE A 19 -18.38 1.45 12.53
CA PHE A 19 -18.52 2.53 11.54
C PHE A 19 -19.47 2.09 10.40
N PRO A 20 -20.54 2.84 10.10
CA PRO A 20 -21.57 2.42 9.15
C PRO A 20 -21.04 2.04 7.76
N ARG A 21 -20.09 2.81 7.21
CA ARG A 21 -19.48 2.51 5.90
C ARG A 21 -18.66 1.23 5.92
N VAL A 22 -17.92 0.97 7.00
CA VAL A 22 -17.16 -0.29 7.13
C VAL A 22 -18.11 -1.47 7.32
N ALA A 23 -19.15 -1.33 8.15
CA ALA A 23 -20.17 -2.36 8.31
C ALA A 23 -20.83 -2.69 6.97
N GLN A 24 -21.12 -1.68 6.16
CA GLN A 24 -21.65 -1.86 4.80
C GLN A 24 -20.65 -2.57 3.89
N ALA A 25 -19.39 -2.11 3.84
CA ALA A 25 -18.33 -2.73 3.03
C ALA A 25 -18.12 -4.20 3.39
N ILE A 26 -18.07 -4.54 4.68
CA ILE A 26 -17.93 -5.94 5.10
C ILE A 26 -19.14 -6.76 4.64
N ARG A 27 -20.36 -6.27 4.87
CA ARG A 27 -21.59 -6.95 4.46
C ARG A 27 -21.67 -7.16 2.94
N SER A 28 -21.22 -6.19 2.14
CA SER A 28 -21.30 -6.24 0.68
C SER A 28 -20.16 -7.05 0.05
N LYS A 29 -18.97 -7.06 0.66
CA LYS A 29 -17.76 -7.62 0.04
C LYS A 29 -17.34 -8.97 0.60
N GLU A 30 -17.57 -9.28 1.88
CA GLU A 30 -16.92 -10.41 2.54
C GLU A 30 -17.23 -11.76 1.87
N ASP A 31 -18.50 -12.03 1.55
CA ASP A 31 -18.88 -13.29 0.89
C ASP A 31 -18.35 -13.40 -0.55
N SER A 32 -18.28 -12.27 -1.26
CA SER A 32 -17.68 -12.23 -2.59
C SER A 32 -16.19 -12.48 -2.52
N LEU A 33 -15.48 -11.85 -1.57
CA LEU A 33 -14.04 -12.05 -1.37
C LEU A 33 -13.74 -13.49 -0.96
N LYS A 34 -14.52 -14.11 -0.06
CA LYS A 34 -14.39 -15.54 0.30
C LYS A 34 -14.46 -16.45 -0.93
N LYS A 35 -15.45 -16.24 -1.80
CA LYS A 35 -15.58 -17.00 -3.05
C LYS A 35 -14.40 -16.78 -3.99
N GLN A 36 -13.93 -15.55 -4.12
CA GLN A 36 -12.77 -15.22 -4.95
C GLN A 36 -11.47 -15.85 -4.41
N PHE A 37 -11.28 -15.86 -3.09
CA PHE A 37 -10.16 -16.58 -2.45
C PHE A 37 -10.22 -18.08 -2.74
N ALA A 38 -11.39 -18.70 -2.56
CA ALA A 38 -11.57 -20.13 -2.86
C ALA A 38 -11.26 -20.44 -4.33
N ASN A 39 -11.76 -19.63 -5.27
CA ASN A 39 -11.47 -19.78 -6.70
C ASN A 39 -9.99 -19.63 -7.03
N ALA A 40 -9.29 -18.74 -6.33
CA ALA A 40 -7.84 -18.55 -6.46
C ALA A 40 -7.01 -19.59 -5.69
N LYS A 41 -7.65 -20.58 -5.03
CA LYS A 41 -7.01 -21.56 -4.14
C LYS A 41 -6.18 -20.89 -3.02
N LEU A 42 -6.74 -19.83 -2.45
CA LEU A 42 -6.19 -19.05 -1.33
C LEU A 42 -7.07 -19.26 -0.09
N GLN A 43 -6.47 -19.24 1.09
CA GLN A 43 -7.19 -19.38 2.35
C GLN A 43 -7.71 -18.01 2.84
N TRP A 44 -9.00 -17.95 3.16
CA TRP A 44 -9.63 -16.79 3.78
C TRP A 44 -9.68 -16.90 5.31
N PRO A 45 -9.47 -15.81 6.06
CA PRO A 45 -8.90 -14.54 5.60
C PRO A 45 -7.40 -14.70 5.26
N ALA A 46 -6.87 -13.78 4.45
CA ALA A 46 -5.42 -13.64 4.32
C ALA A 46 -4.80 -13.29 5.69
N LYS A 47 -3.66 -13.91 6.02
CA LYS A 47 -2.91 -13.56 7.23
C LYS A 47 -2.07 -12.31 7.00
N ASP A 48 -1.37 -12.28 5.88
CA ASP A 48 -0.58 -11.14 5.45
C ASP A 48 -1.09 -10.62 4.09
N VAL A 49 -1.13 -9.30 3.98
CA VAL A 49 -1.38 -8.53 2.77
C VAL A 49 -0.12 -7.71 2.43
N TYR A 50 0.18 -7.59 1.14
CA TYR A 50 1.21 -6.72 0.60
C TYR A 50 0.64 -5.95 -0.59
N ILE A 51 0.84 -4.63 -0.62
CA ILE A 51 0.30 -3.75 -1.65
C ILE A 51 1.44 -3.21 -2.51
N ARG A 52 1.27 -3.23 -3.84
CA ARG A 52 2.16 -2.54 -4.78
C ARG A 52 1.40 -1.52 -5.58
N SER A 53 1.96 -0.34 -5.78
CA SER A 53 1.43 0.69 -6.67
C SER A 53 2.46 1.02 -7.73
N PHE A 54 2.02 1.21 -8.97
CA PHE A 54 2.86 1.54 -10.12
C PHE A 54 2.33 2.83 -10.74
N LYS A 55 3.06 3.94 -10.54
CA LYS A 55 2.58 5.28 -10.91
C LYS A 55 2.29 5.41 -12.40
N TYR A 56 3.25 5.05 -13.25
CA TYR A 56 3.06 5.12 -14.71
C TYR A 56 1.99 4.14 -15.21
N ASP A 57 1.99 2.91 -14.69
CA ASP A 57 1.06 1.86 -15.13
C ASP A 57 -0.38 2.07 -14.63
N SER A 58 -0.60 2.99 -13.69
CA SER A 58 -1.90 3.26 -13.06
C SER A 58 -2.54 2.00 -12.45
N GLN A 59 -1.72 1.17 -11.81
CA GLN A 59 -2.15 -0.11 -11.23
C GLN A 59 -1.75 -0.22 -9.76
N LEU A 60 -2.65 -0.78 -8.96
CA LEU A 60 -2.43 -1.18 -7.59
C LEU A 60 -2.69 -2.68 -7.44
N GLU A 61 -1.68 -3.44 -7.04
CA GLU A 61 -1.77 -4.87 -6.81
C GLU A 61 -1.91 -5.20 -5.33
N VAL A 62 -2.70 -6.21 -5.02
CA VAL A 62 -2.87 -6.79 -3.69
C VAL A 62 -2.39 -8.23 -3.72
N TRP A 63 -1.35 -8.48 -2.95
CA TRP A 63 -0.72 -9.77 -2.78
C TRP A 63 -1.02 -10.31 -1.39
N VAL A 64 -1.21 -11.62 -1.27
CA VAL A 64 -1.56 -12.27 0.00
C VAL A 64 -0.76 -13.54 0.25
N ARG A 65 -0.62 -13.90 1.53
CA ARG A 65 -0.13 -15.20 1.98
C ARG A 65 -0.73 -15.54 3.35
N ASN A 66 -0.64 -16.82 3.74
CA ASN A 66 -1.19 -17.29 5.00
C ASN A 66 -0.10 -17.66 6.02
N THR A 67 1.15 -17.84 5.58
CA THR A 67 2.31 -18.02 6.46
C THR A 67 3.52 -17.24 5.94
N SER A 68 4.46 -16.89 6.83
CA SER A 68 5.69 -16.19 6.45
C SER A 68 6.64 -17.03 5.59
N ALA A 69 6.52 -18.36 5.67
CA ALA A 69 7.33 -19.29 4.88
C ALA A 69 6.90 -19.34 3.41
N GLU A 70 5.62 -19.09 3.12
CA GLU A 70 5.06 -19.15 1.78
C GLU A 70 5.38 -17.90 0.94
N PRO A 71 5.50 -18.06 -0.39
CA PRO A 71 5.53 -16.94 -1.31
C PRO A 71 4.18 -16.21 -1.33
N TYR A 72 4.22 -14.90 -1.50
CA TYR A 72 3.05 -14.09 -1.79
C TYR A 72 2.43 -14.51 -3.14
N LYS A 73 1.10 -14.49 -3.19
CA LYS A 73 0.32 -14.73 -4.42
C LYS A 73 -0.50 -13.51 -4.75
N LEU A 74 -0.52 -13.12 -6.03
CA LEU A 74 -1.35 -12.02 -6.51
C LEU A 74 -2.83 -12.41 -6.34
N PHE A 75 -3.59 -11.59 -5.64
CA PHE A 75 -5.03 -11.78 -5.46
C PHE A 75 -5.83 -10.81 -6.34
N LYS A 76 -5.46 -9.53 -6.36
CA LYS A 76 -6.20 -8.47 -7.07
C LYS A 76 -5.28 -7.47 -7.72
N THR A 77 -5.77 -6.89 -8.81
CA THR A 77 -5.22 -5.66 -9.40
C THR A 77 -6.35 -4.66 -9.57
N TYR A 78 -6.18 -3.47 -9.01
CA TYR A 78 -7.09 -2.34 -9.13
C TYR A 78 -6.49 -1.28 -10.04
N LYS A 79 -7.35 -0.60 -10.79
CA LYS A 79 -6.95 0.56 -11.60
C LYS A 79 -6.94 1.80 -10.70
N ILE A 80 -5.83 2.53 -10.71
CA ILE A 80 -5.75 3.86 -10.12
C ILE A 80 -6.54 4.80 -11.05
N CYS A 81 -7.56 5.46 -10.52
CA CYS A 81 -8.55 6.12 -11.36
C CYS A 81 -8.30 7.61 -11.60
N ALA A 82 -7.35 8.22 -10.89
CA ALA A 82 -6.80 9.54 -11.20
C ALA A 82 -5.32 9.59 -10.82
N LEU A 83 -4.53 10.33 -11.59
CA LEU A 83 -3.09 10.49 -11.38
C LEU A 83 -2.81 11.93 -10.91
N SER A 84 -1.81 12.09 -10.06
CA SER A 84 -1.27 13.37 -9.64
C SER A 84 0.24 13.35 -9.79
N GLY A 85 0.80 14.50 -10.15
CA GLY A 85 2.24 14.69 -10.28
C GLY A 85 2.86 13.96 -11.48
N THR A 86 4.18 13.83 -11.45
CA THR A 86 5.04 13.16 -12.42
C THR A 86 5.82 12.02 -11.76
N LEU A 87 6.71 11.35 -12.49
CA LEU A 87 7.70 10.46 -11.89
C LEU A 87 8.61 11.23 -10.92
N GLY A 88 9.07 10.54 -9.87
CA GLY A 88 9.86 11.11 -8.80
C GLY A 88 9.17 11.01 -7.44
N PRO A 89 9.95 10.95 -6.34
CA PRO A 89 9.40 10.91 -5.00
C PRO A 89 8.73 12.23 -4.62
N LYS A 90 7.83 12.17 -3.65
CA LYS A 90 7.33 13.35 -2.95
C LYS A 90 8.45 13.90 -2.05
N ARG A 91 8.70 15.20 -2.12
CA ARG A 91 9.79 15.87 -1.39
C ARG A 91 9.37 17.15 -0.70
N MET A 92 8.16 17.66 -0.93
CA MET A 92 7.66 18.84 -0.24
C MET A 92 6.13 18.86 -0.18
N GLU A 93 5.56 19.51 0.83
CA GLU A 93 4.14 19.85 0.86
C GLU A 93 3.75 20.67 -0.37
N GLY A 94 2.63 20.35 -1.01
CA GLY A 94 2.16 21.08 -2.19
C GLY A 94 2.89 20.79 -3.50
N ASP A 95 3.82 19.82 -3.55
CA ASP A 95 4.45 19.37 -4.82
C ASP A 95 3.52 18.50 -5.70
N TYR A 96 2.31 18.18 -5.22
CA TYR A 96 1.32 17.33 -5.88
C TYR A 96 1.80 15.92 -6.26
N GLN A 97 2.93 15.46 -5.70
CA GLN A 97 3.48 14.14 -5.98
C GLN A 97 2.80 13.06 -5.14
N VAL A 98 2.49 11.93 -5.79
CA VAL A 98 2.36 10.65 -5.08
C VAL A 98 3.78 10.18 -4.71
N PRO A 99 4.05 9.85 -3.44
CA PRO A 99 5.38 9.43 -3.03
C PRO A 99 5.79 8.12 -3.70
N GLU A 100 7.11 7.92 -3.82
CA GLU A 100 7.73 6.68 -4.29
C GLU A 100 8.58 6.13 -3.16
N GLY A 101 8.65 4.81 -3.00
CA GLY A 101 9.37 4.18 -1.89
C GLY A 101 8.59 3.09 -1.17
N PHE A 102 9.00 2.81 0.07
CA PHE A 102 8.51 1.69 0.86
C PHE A 102 7.83 2.17 2.13
N TYR A 103 6.54 1.91 2.21
CA TYR A 103 5.63 2.39 3.24
C TYR A 103 4.90 1.21 3.88
N TYR A 104 4.09 1.53 4.88
CA TYR A 104 3.09 0.62 5.42
C TYR A 104 1.82 1.38 5.77
N ILE A 105 0.71 0.64 5.89
CA ILE A 105 -0.55 1.18 6.39
C ILE A 105 -0.41 1.46 7.89
N ASN A 106 -0.49 2.74 8.28
CA ASN A 106 -0.47 3.17 9.68
C ASN A 106 -1.85 3.61 10.18
N GLU A 107 -2.80 3.85 9.27
CA GLU A 107 -4.12 4.35 9.61
C GLU A 107 -5.22 3.67 8.80
N PHE A 108 -6.32 3.33 9.49
CA PHE A 108 -7.58 2.91 8.90
C PHE A 108 -8.59 4.03 9.13
N ASN A 109 -8.98 4.74 8.08
CA ASN A 109 -9.87 5.89 8.18
C ASN A 109 -11.28 5.56 7.63
N PRO A 110 -12.23 5.19 8.51
CA PRO A 110 -13.59 4.84 8.12
C PRO A 110 -14.47 6.07 7.83
N LYS A 111 -14.00 7.27 8.17
CA LYS A 111 -14.74 8.55 8.04
C LYS A 111 -14.16 9.43 6.93
N SER A 112 -13.38 8.86 6.03
CA SER A 112 -12.77 9.57 4.92
C SER A 112 -13.79 10.43 4.17
N MET A 113 -13.39 11.63 3.78
CA MET A 113 -14.18 12.48 2.88
C MET A 113 -14.34 11.85 1.49
N TYR A 114 -13.54 10.81 1.18
CA TYR A 114 -13.49 10.12 -0.10
C TYR A 114 -13.93 8.65 0.02
N HIS A 115 -15.07 8.40 0.68
CA HIS A 115 -15.69 7.09 0.97
C HIS A 115 -15.03 6.29 2.10
N LEU A 116 -13.80 5.79 1.90
CA LEU A 116 -12.97 5.05 2.88
C LEU A 116 -11.49 5.32 2.53
N SER A 117 -10.58 5.22 3.49
CA SER A 117 -9.15 5.32 3.18
C SER A 117 -8.23 4.55 4.13
N LEU A 118 -7.05 4.21 3.60
CA LEU A 118 -5.93 3.61 4.31
C LEU A 118 -4.73 4.56 4.22
N GLY A 119 -4.25 5.04 5.37
CA GLY A 119 -3.15 6.00 5.46
C GLY A 119 -1.80 5.31 5.38
N LEU A 120 -0.85 5.96 4.70
CA LEU A 120 0.54 5.53 4.64
C LEU A 120 1.36 6.26 5.71
N ASN A 121 2.43 5.62 6.18
CA ASN A 121 3.40 6.25 7.07
C ASN A 121 4.33 7.28 6.39
N TYR A 122 3.85 7.98 5.36
CA TYR A 122 4.58 9.11 4.76
C TYR A 122 4.46 10.35 5.67
N PRO A 123 5.55 11.09 5.92
CA PRO A 123 6.92 10.81 5.49
C PRO A 123 7.56 9.68 6.32
N ASN A 124 8.23 8.72 5.64
CA ASN A 124 8.96 7.66 6.33
C ASN A 124 10.39 8.11 6.69
N ALA A 125 11.22 7.21 7.22
CA ALA A 125 12.61 7.53 7.60
C ALA A 125 13.49 8.03 6.44
N SER A 126 13.28 7.54 5.21
CA SER A 126 13.98 8.02 4.01
C SER A 126 13.48 9.42 3.65
N ASP A 127 12.16 9.63 3.66
CA ASP A 127 11.57 10.92 3.32
C ASP A 127 11.99 12.00 4.30
N LEU A 128 11.97 11.73 5.61
CA LEU A 128 12.38 12.68 6.64
C LEU A 128 13.83 13.19 6.47
N LEU A 129 14.70 12.40 5.82
CA LEU A 129 16.08 12.79 5.53
C LEU A 129 16.25 13.53 4.19
N LEU A 130 15.36 13.28 3.22
CA LEU A 130 15.53 13.71 1.83
C LEU A 130 14.54 14.78 1.37
N SER A 131 13.42 14.95 2.08
CA SER A 131 12.40 15.95 1.81
C SER A 131 12.72 17.29 2.47
N ASP A 132 11.92 18.31 2.15
CA ASP A 132 12.00 19.60 2.82
C ASP A 132 11.95 19.45 4.34
N SER A 133 12.98 19.99 5.01
CA SER A 133 13.18 19.80 6.44
C SER A 133 12.10 20.42 7.33
N ILE A 134 11.27 21.31 6.80
CA ILE A 134 10.22 22.03 7.53
C ILE A 134 8.84 21.53 7.12
N LYS A 135 8.62 21.32 5.81
CA LYS A 135 7.33 20.96 5.21
C LYS A 135 7.48 19.77 4.25
N PRO A 136 7.76 18.56 4.76
CA PRO A 136 7.84 17.35 3.94
C PRO A 136 6.47 16.95 3.34
N GLY A 137 5.38 17.50 3.88
CA GLY A 137 4.01 17.08 3.62
C GLY A 137 3.56 15.93 4.51
N SER A 138 2.30 15.56 4.38
CA SER A 138 1.62 14.51 5.17
C SER A 138 0.48 13.89 4.36
N ASP A 139 -0.36 13.08 5.02
CA ASP A 139 -1.70 12.74 4.55
C ASP A 139 -1.76 12.05 3.18
N ILE A 140 -0.88 11.06 2.98
CA ILE A 140 -0.92 10.20 1.81
C ILE A 140 -1.78 8.97 2.12
N TYR A 141 -2.86 8.83 1.36
CA TYR A 141 -3.81 7.73 1.53
C TYR A 141 -4.03 6.96 0.23
N ILE A 142 -4.38 5.68 0.37
CA ILE A 142 -5.14 4.94 -0.65
C ILE A 142 -6.61 5.13 -0.31
N HIS A 143 -7.43 5.65 -1.21
CA HIS A 143 -8.81 6.00 -0.90
C HIS A 143 -9.78 5.79 -2.07
N GLY A 144 -11.08 5.80 -1.76
CA GLY A 144 -12.16 5.79 -2.75
C GLY A 144 -12.32 7.15 -3.42
N SER A 145 -13.32 7.36 -4.28
CA SER A 145 -13.49 8.60 -5.06
C SER A 145 -12.31 8.89 -6.00
N CYS A 146 -12.59 9.09 -7.28
CA CYS A 146 -11.56 9.26 -8.31
C CYS A 146 -11.03 10.70 -8.41
N ILE A 147 -10.65 11.29 -7.27
CA ILE A 147 -10.16 12.66 -7.15
C ILE A 147 -8.86 12.62 -6.34
N THR A 148 -7.81 13.33 -6.73
CA THR A 148 -6.55 13.35 -5.95
C THR A 148 -5.74 14.62 -6.22
N VAL A 149 -4.95 15.02 -5.23
CA VAL A 149 -3.89 16.04 -5.32
C VAL A 149 -2.54 15.50 -4.80
N GLY A 150 -2.38 14.18 -4.69
CA GLY A 150 -1.16 13.52 -4.17
C GLY A 150 -1.38 12.15 -3.51
N CYS A 151 -2.63 11.70 -3.37
CA CYS A 151 -3.00 10.38 -2.88
C CYS A 151 -3.10 9.33 -4.02
N ILE A 152 -3.40 8.07 -3.65
CA ILE A 152 -3.64 6.96 -4.58
C ILE A 152 -5.15 6.65 -4.64
N PRO A 153 -5.92 7.29 -5.54
CA PRO A 153 -7.36 7.07 -5.63
C PRO A 153 -7.66 5.80 -6.44
N ILE A 154 -8.50 4.95 -5.86
CA ILE A 154 -9.15 3.82 -6.52
C ILE A 154 -10.67 4.01 -6.45
N GLN A 155 -11.45 3.17 -7.12
CA GLN A 155 -12.91 3.31 -7.09
C GLN A 155 -13.47 2.93 -5.70
N ASN A 156 -14.65 3.46 -5.36
CA ASN A 156 -15.34 3.14 -4.10
C ASN A 156 -15.47 1.63 -3.87
N ASP A 157 -15.84 0.89 -4.91
CA ASP A 157 -15.97 -0.56 -4.88
C ASP A 157 -14.65 -1.26 -4.50
N GLN A 158 -13.54 -0.77 -5.06
CA GLN A 158 -12.20 -1.32 -4.88
C GLN A 158 -11.62 -0.98 -3.49
N ILE A 159 -11.84 0.24 -2.99
CA ILE A 159 -11.39 0.59 -1.64
C ILE A 159 -12.19 -0.15 -0.58
N GLU A 160 -13.48 -0.44 -0.80
CA GLU A 160 -14.25 -1.30 0.10
C GLU A 160 -13.62 -2.69 0.21
N GLU A 161 -13.29 -3.33 -0.92
CA GLU A 161 -12.60 -4.62 -0.91
C GLU A 161 -11.24 -4.53 -0.19
N LEU A 162 -10.41 -3.54 -0.55
CA LEU A 162 -9.07 -3.37 0.02
C LEU A 162 -9.11 -3.11 1.52
N TYR A 163 -10.04 -2.26 1.99
CA TYR A 163 -10.21 -1.95 3.40
C TYR A 163 -10.62 -3.19 4.21
N VAL A 164 -11.51 -4.04 3.66
CA VAL A 164 -11.92 -5.31 4.29
C VAL A 164 -10.74 -6.27 4.37
N LEU A 165 -9.97 -6.44 3.28
CA LEU A 165 -8.77 -7.30 3.24
C LEU A 165 -7.74 -6.85 4.28
N ALA A 166 -7.42 -5.56 4.30
CA ALA A 166 -6.46 -4.98 5.24
C ALA A 166 -6.95 -5.10 6.69
N SER A 167 -8.25 -4.91 6.94
CA SER A 167 -8.83 -5.05 8.29
C SER A 167 -8.73 -6.49 8.80
N HIS A 168 -8.95 -7.48 7.93
CA HIS A 168 -8.75 -8.88 8.29
C HIS A 168 -7.28 -9.20 8.56
N ALA A 169 -6.34 -8.76 7.72
CA ALA A 169 -4.92 -8.99 7.94
C ALA A 169 -4.43 -8.35 9.25
N ARG A 170 -4.86 -7.10 9.52
CA ARG A 170 -4.62 -6.43 10.80
C ARG A 170 -5.18 -7.21 11.98
N ASN A 171 -6.39 -7.77 11.84
CA ASN A 171 -7.01 -8.63 12.84
C ASN A 171 -6.28 -9.98 13.02
N GLN A 172 -5.53 -10.44 12.03
CA GLN A 172 -4.66 -11.61 12.10
C GLN A 172 -3.26 -11.30 12.67
N GLY A 173 -3.01 -10.06 13.10
CA GLY A 173 -1.77 -9.62 13.74
C GLY A 173 -0.78 -8.95 12.80
N GLN A 174 -1.14 -8.65 11.53
CA GLN A 174 -0.28 -7.87 10.66
C GLN A 174 -0.37 -6.38 11.01
N ASP A 175 0.40 -5.94 12.00
CA ASP A 175 0.43 -4.53 12.47
C ASP A 175 0.87 -3.56 11.36
N PHE A 176 1.82 -3.98 10.53
CA PHE A 176 2.42 -3.19 9.46
C PHE A 176 2.14 -3.87 8.10
N ILE A 177 1.11 -3.40 7.39
CA ILE A 177 0.76 -3.90 6.07
C ILE A 177 1.64 -3.18 5.03
N PRO A 178 2.62 -3.83 4.37
CA PRO A 178 3.56 -3.13 3.51
C PRO A 178 2.90 -2.60 2.24
N VAL A 179 3.31 -1.40 1.84
CA VAL A 179 2.89 -0.71 0.61
C VAL A 179 4.12 -0.22 -0.11
N HIS A 180 4.43 -0.78 -1.28
CA HIS A 180 5.54 -0.31 -2.11
C HIS A 180 4.99 0.49 -3.27
N ILE A 181 5.49 1.71 -3.45
CA ILE A 181 5.10 2.58 -4.57
C ILE A 181 6.29 2.73 -5.50
N TYR A 182 6.15 2.20 -6.70
CA TYR A 182 7.16 2.23 -7.73
C TYR A 182 6.81 3.27 -8.80
N PRO A 183 7.81 3.91 -9.43
CA PRO A 183 7.55 4.82 -10.54
C PRO A 183 6.92 4.09 -11.73
N VAL A 184 7.37 2.86 -11.99
CA VAL A 184 6.98 2.04 -13.12
C VAL A 184 7.03 0.56 -12.76
N ARG A 185 6.34 -0.28 -13.54
CA ARG A 185 6.57 -1.72 -13.54
C ARG A 185 7.88 -2.05 -14.28
N PHE A 186 8.96 -2.24 -13.54
CA PHE A 186 10.31 -2.44 -14.11
C PHE A 186 10.43 -3.65 -15.05
N SER A 187 9.57 -4.66 -14.92
CA SER A 187 9.56 -5.83 -15.82
C SER A 187 8.88 -5.56 -17.18
N ASN A 188 8.34 -4.37 -17.41
CA ASN A 188 7.70 -3.97 -18.65
C ASN A 188 8.59 -3.00 -19.44
N ASN A 189 9.03 -3.41 -20.64
CA ASN A 189 9.97 -2.62 -21.46
C ASN A 189 9.49 -1.20 -21.74
N ARG A 190 8.21 -1.02 -22.11
CA ARG A 190 7.64 0.32 -22.39
C ARG A 190 7.66 1.22 -21.14
N SER A 191 7.50 0.62 -19.97
CA SER A 191 7.50 1.34 -18.70
C SER A 191 8.92 1.71 -18.28
N GLN A 192 9.89 0.80 -18.48
CA GLN A 192 11.32 1.11 -18.31
C GLN A 192 11.78 2.23 -19.26
N GLU A 193 11.45 2.15 -20.54
CA GLU A 193 11.77 3.20 -21.53
C GLU A 193 11.15 4.57 -21.18
N TYR A 194 9.97 4.56 -20.53
CA TYR A 194 9.36 5.78 -20.04
C TYR A 194 10.14 6.35 -18.85
N LEU A 195 10.52 5.52 -17.87
CA LEU A 195 11.36 5.95 -16.75
C LEU A 195 12.71 6.50 -17.23
N ASP A 196 13.41 5.80 -18.12
CA ASP A 196 14.74 6.20 -18.60
C ASP A 196 14.71 7.56 -19.30
N ARG A 197 13.68 7.80 -20.11
CA ARG A 197 13.50 9.10 -20.80
C ARG A 197 13.18 10.22 -19.82
N ASN A 198 12.33 9.99 -18.83
CA ASN A 198 11.87 11.03 -17.90
C ASN A 198 12.82 11.26 -16.72
N SER A 199 13.81 10.38 -16.51
CA SER A 199 14.84 10.52 -15.47
C SER A 199 16.22 10.87 -16.03
N LYS A 200 16.36 11.03 -17.36
CA LYS A 200 17.65 11.14 -18.06
C LYS A 200 18.61 12.19 -17.46
N GLU A 201 18.08 13.33 -17.04
CA GLU A 201 18.86 14.47 -16.53
C GLU A 201 18.97 14.48 -15.00
N ASP A 202 18.21 13.63 -14.30
CA ASP A 202 18.18 13.55 -12.85
C ASP A 202 18.92 12.30 -12.34
N LYS A 203 20.23 12.46 -12.13
CA LYS A 203 21.11 11.38 -11.65
C LYS A 203 20.71 10.86 -10.26
N GLU A 204 20.20 11.73 -9.40
CA GLU A 204 19.78 11.33 -8.05
C GLU A 204 18.51 10.48 -8.14
N TYR A 205 17.57 10.87 -9.01
CA TYR A 205 16.37 10.08 -9.23
C TYR A 205 16.67 8.73 -9.95
N GLN A 206 17.64 8.67 -10.86
CA GLN A 206 18.11 7.40 -11.44
C GLN A 206 18.66 6.47 -10.37
N LYS A 207 19.51 7.00 -9.47
CA LYS A 207 20.08 6.24 -8.36
C LYS A 207 19.00 5.76 -7.39
N PHE A 208 18.05 6.63 -7.05
CA PHE A 208 16.89 6.28 -6.23
C PHE A 208 16.04 5.18 -6.89
N SER A 209 15.70 5.33 -8.17
CA SER A 209 14.92 4.36 -8.94
C SER A 209 15.63 3.01 -9.03
N THR A 210 16.97 3.00 -9.10
CA THR A 210 17.77 1.77 -9.07
C THR A 210 17.59 1.03 -7.74
N ARG A 211 17.60 1.74 -6.60
CA ARG A 211 17.31 1.13 -5.29
C ARG A 211 15.89 0.58 -5.18
N LEU A 212 14.92 1.27 -5.78
CA LEU A 212 13.56 0.74 -5.87
C LEU A 212 13.51 -0.54 -6.72
N LYS A 213 14.23 -0.57 -7.84
CA LYS A 213 14.31 -1.72 -8.74
C LYS A 213 14.94 -2.95 -8.06
N GLU A 214 15.98 -2.78 -7.24
CA GLU A 214 16.61 -3.88 -6.48
C GLU A 214 15.58 -4.64 -5.62
N VAL A 215 14.72 -3.90 -4.90
CA VAL A 215 13.66 -4.49 -4.08
C VAL A 215 12.55 -5.09 -4.95
N TYR A 216 12.20 -4.43 -6.05
CA TYR A 216 11.23 -4.97 -7.01
C TYR A 216 11.68 -6.31 -7.58
N ASP A 217 12.92 -6.39 -8.07
CA ASP A 217 13.49 -7.59 -8.67
C ASP A 217 13.59 -8.72 -7.65
N TYR A 218 14.03 -8.42 -6.42
CA TYR A 218 14.04 -9.40 -5.32
C TYR A 218 12.65 -10.00 -5.09
N PHE A 219 11.62 -9.15 -5.01
CA PHE A 219 10.25 -9.65 -4.85
C PHE A 219 9.79 -10.42 -6.08
N GLU A 220 10.13 -10.01 -7.29
CA GLU A 220 9.73 -10.71 -8.50
C GLU A 220 10.30 -12.14 -8.57
N GLU A 221 11.55 -12.33 -8.15
CA GLU A 221 12.22 -13.62 -8.12
C GLU A 221 11.70 -14.51 -6.97
N ASN A 222 11.59 -13.96 -5.76
CA ASN A 222 11.37 -14.74 -4.55
C ASN A 222 9.90 -14.80 -4.11
N LYS A 223 9.07 -13.87 -4.61
CA LYS A 223 7.72 -13.56 -4.10
C LYS A 223 7.71 -13.39 -2.58
N LYS A 224 8.79 -12.81 -2.04
CA LYS A 224 8.99 -12.49 -0.62
C LYS A 224 9.56 -11.08 -0.53
N LEU A 225 9.21 -10.38 0.55
CA LEU A 225 9.75 -9.06 0.80
C LEU A 225 11.14 -9.19 1.43
N PRO A 226 12.16 -8.48 0.92
CA PRO A 226 13.44 -8.39 1.60
C PRO A 226 13.29 -7.54 2.86
N LEU A 227 14.26 -7.66 3.78
CA LEU A 227 14.38 -6.69 4.86
C LEU A 227 15.00 -5.41 4.28
N ILE A 228 14.32 -4.28 4.47
CA ILE A 228 14.73 -2.99 3.93
C ILE A 228 15.08 -2.06 5.08
N SER A 229 16.23 -1.41 4.98
CA SER A 229 16.68 -0.38 5.92
C SER A 229 16.93 0.94 5.19
N VAL A 230 17.03 2.02 5.95
CA VAL A 230 17.40 3.36 5.45
C VAL A 230 18.74 3.72 6.05
N ASN A 231 19.73 4.04 5.20
CA ASN A 231 21.05 4.43 5.66
C ASN A 231 21.09 5.91 6.12
N LYS A 232 22.23 6.38 6.63
CA LYS A 232 22.40 7.77 7.11
C LYS A 232 22.19 8.85 6.03
N LYS A 233 22.18 8.48 4.75
CA LYS A 233 21.92 9.37 3.61
C LYS A 233 20.47 9.32 3.14
N GLY A 234 19.59 8.56 3.81
CA GLY A 234 18.21 8.38 3.39
C GLY A 234 18.01 7.36 2.27
N GLU A 235 19.05 6.63 1.86
CA GLU A 235 18.94 5.64 0.78
C GLU A 235 18.42 4.30 1.31
N TYR A 236 17.55 3.65 0.54
CA TYR A 236 17.11 2.28 0.84
C TYR A 236 18.23 1.27 0.59
N VAL A 237 18.38 0.31 1.51
CA VAL A 237 19.35 -0.78 1.45
C VAL A 237 18.68 -2.09 1.86
N ILE A 238 18.85 -3.13 1.03
CA ILE A 238 18.46 -4.50 1.37
C ILE A 238 19.48 -5.08 2.34
N LEU A 239 19.00 -5.66 3.45
CA LEU A 239 19.82 -6.31 4.48
C LEU A 239 19.97 -7.82 4.25
#